data_AF-A0A838FTE1-F1
#
_entry.id   AF-A0A838FTE1-F1
#
_cell.length_a   1.000
_cell.length_b   1.000
_cell.length_c   1.000
_cell.angle_alpha   90.00
_cell.angle_beta   90.00
_cell.angle_gamma   90.00
#
_symmetry.space_group_name_H-M   'P 1'
#
loop_
_entity.id
_entity.type
_entity.pdbx_description
1 polymer ?
#
loop_
_entity_poly.entity_id
_entity_poly.type
_entity_poly.pdbx_seq_one_letter_code
_entity_poly.pdbx_strand_id
1 'polypeptide(L)' 'EPYCGGFLCTYVDKEGMMQGTDLDWFRSLREMTSHEITAAGGITTYADIEALQKMGIHAAVGMAVYTGRLDLARLAAMP' A
#
# COMPACT_ATOMS: atom_id res chain seq x y z
N GLU A 1 -19.44 8.25 -2.58
CA GLU A 1 -19.79 8.50 -1.17
C GLU A 1 -19.67 10.01 -0.92
N PRO A 2 -20.76 10.78 -0.74
CA PRO A 2 -20.73 12.24 -0.94
C PRO A 2 -19.87 13.03 0.07
N TYR A 3 -19.49 12.40 1.19
CA TYR A 3 -18.70 13.04 2.26
C TYR A 3 -17.36 12.35 2.53
N CYS A 4 -17.01 11.31 1.78
CA CYS A 4 -15.76 10.57 1.95
C CYS A 4 -14.73 11.06 0.92
N GLY A 5 -13.55 11.48 1.39
CA GLY A 5 -12.44 11.87 0.51
C GLY A 5 -11.60 10.69 0.02
N GLY A 6 -11.56 9.60 0.78
CA GLY A 6 -10.75 8.42 0.50
C GLY A 6 -10.71 7.44 1.66
N PHE A 7 -10.06 6.31 1.41
CA PHE A 7 -9.98 5.17 2.33
C PHE A 7 -8.52 4.84 2.66
N LEU A 8 -8.24 4.61 3.94
CA LEU A 8 -7.00 3.96 4.40
C LEU A 8 -7.33 2.50 4.71
N CYS A 9 -6.82 1.60 3.89
CA CYS A 9 -7.14 0.18 3.95
C CYS A 9 -5.92 -0.62 4.41
N THR A 10 -6.00 -1.17 5.62
CA THR A 10 -4.95 -2.02 6.20
C THR A 10 -5.25 -3.48 5.97
N TYR A 11 -4.33 -4.20 5.32
CA TYR A 11 -4.42 -5.66 5.21
C TYR A 11 -3.84 -6.32 6.47
N VAL A 12 -4.73 -6.66 7.41
CA VAL A 12 -4.37 -7.14 8.76
C VAL A 12 -3.89 -8.59 8.81
N ASP A 13 -4.34 -9.45 7.89
CA ASP A 13 -4.03 -10.89 7.92
C ASP A 13 -2.53 -11.20 7.71
N LYS A 14 -1.76 -10.24 7.20
CA LYS A 14 -0.29 -10.33 7.06
C LYS A 14 0.46 -9.27 7.89
N GLU A 15 -0.23 -8.54 8.76
CA GLU A 15 0.39 -7.55 9.63
C GLU A 15 1.34 -8.25 10.61
N GLY A 16 2.62 -7.85 10.61
CA GLY A 16 3.67 -8.47 11.44
C GLY A 16 4.36 -9.72 10.86
N MET A 17 3.88 -10.29 9.74
CA MET A 17 4.46 -11.51 9.15
C MET A 17 5.56 -11.25 8.09
N MET A 18 5.69 -10.02 7.59
CA MET A 18 6.65 -9.66 6.51
C MET A 18 6.51 -10.51 5.22
N GLN A 19 5.31 -11.02 4.95
CA GLN A 19 5.02 -11.94 3.82
C GLN A 19 4.47 -11.23 2.57
N GLY A 20 4.65 -9.92 2.46
CA GLY A 20 4.10 -9.13 1.37
C GLY A 20 2.64 -8.72 1.61
N THR A 21 2.15 -7.81 0.78
CA THR A 21 0.77 -7.33 0.84
C THR A 21 -0.15 -8.25 0.00
N ASP A 22 -1.43 -7.92 -0.16
CA ASP A 22 -2.34 -8.66 -1.04
C ASP A 22 -2.85 -7.77 -2.18
N LEU A 23 -2.18 -7.86 -3.32
CA LEU A 23 -2.47 -7.03 -4.49
C LEU A 23 -3.83 -7.35 -5.12
N ASP A 24 -4.32 -8.59 -5.02
CA ASP A 24 -5.62 -8.96 -5.56
C ASP A 24 -6.75 -8.43 -4.68
N TRP A 25 -6.54 -8.43 -3.36
CA TRP A 25 -7.45 -7.75 -2.43
C TRP A 25 -7.52 -6.25 -2.71
N PHE A 26 -6.38 -5.56 -2.87
CA PHE A 26 -6.36 -4.14 -3.20
C PHE A 26 -6.96 -3.84 -4.58
N ARG A 27 -6.78 -4.72 -5.57
CA ARG A 27 -7.46 -4.62 -6.86
C ARG A 27 -8.97 -4.67 -6.70
N SER A 28 -9.49 -5.60 -5.89
CA SER A 28 -10.93 -5.69 -5.63
C SER A 28 -11.49 -4.42 -4.99
N LEU A 29 -10.75 -3.80 -4.05
CA LEU A 29 -11.13 -2.52 -3.45
C LEU A 29 -11.14 -1.39 -4.48
N ARG A 30 -10.14 -1.36 -5.36
CA ARG A 30 -10.06 -0.36 -6.41
C ARG A 30 -11.24 -0.41 -7.37
N GLU A 31 -11.79 -1.59 -7.63
CA GLU A 31 -12.97 -1.79 -8.48
C GLU A 31 -14.28 -1.34 -7.80
N MET A 32 -14.33 -1.28 -6.47
CA MET A 32 -15.54 -0.94 -5.70
C MET A 32 -15.80 0.57 -5.56
N THR A 33 -14.77 1.40 -5.74
CA THR A 33 -14.88 2.84 -5.55
C THR A 33 -13.94 3.59 -6.48
N SER A 34 -14.24 4.86 -6.78
CA SER A 34 -13.32 5.77 -7.48
C SER A 34 -12.63 6.75 -6.52
N HIS A 35 -12.93 6.70 -5.22
CA HIS A 35 -12.29 7.55 -4.21
C HIS A 35 -10.82 7.15 -4.00
N GLU A 36 -10.01 8.04 -3.41
CA GLU A 36 -8.61 7.71 -3.14
C GLU A 36 -8.49 6.50 -2.21
N ILE A 37 -7.50 5.64 -2.45
CA ILE A 37 -7.19 4.50 -1.59
C ILE A 37 -5.72 4.59 -1.21
N THR A 38 -5.45 4.46 0.08
CA THR A 38 -4.11 4.27 0.64
C THR A 38 -4.02 2.87 1.23
N ALA A 39 -3.17 2.04 0.66
CA ALA A 39 -2.85 0.71 1.15
C ALA A 39 -1.88 0.78 2.34
N ALA A 40 -2.21 0.07 3.41
CA ALA A 40 -1.33 -0.15 4.55
C ALA A 40 -1.25 -1.66 4.88
N GLY A 41 -0.19 -2.07 5.57
CA GLY A 41 0.00 -3.45 6.01
C GLY A 41 0.70 -4.35 4.97
N GLY A 42 1.77 -5.02 5.41
CA GLY A 42 2.46 -6.05 4.61
C GLY A 42 3.30 -5.54 3.43
N ILE A 43 3.39 -4.23 3.17
CA ILE A 43 4.21 -3.67 2.08
C ILE A 43 5.69 -3.78 2.45
N THR A 44 6.44 -4.61 1.73
CA THR A 44 7.83 -4.97 2.10
C THR A 44 8.83 -4.90 0.96
N THR A 45 8.37 -4.63 -0.27
CA THR A 45 9.22 -4.54 -1.47
C THR A 45 8.87 -3.31 -2.29
N TYR A 46 9.82 -2.83 -3.10
CA TYR A 46 9.56 -1.78 -4.09
C TYR A 46 8.53 -2.22 -5.14
N ALA A 47 8.51 -3.51 -5.49
CA ALA A 47 7.56 -4.07 -6.43
C ALA A 47 6.11 -4.01 -5.92
N ASP A 48 5.89 -4.18 -4.60
CA ASP A 48 4.57 -3.99 -3.99
C ASP A 48 4.07 -2.56 -4.23
N ILE A 49 4.96 -1.57 -4.00
CA ILE A 49 4.64 -0.14 -4.15
C ILE A 49 4.35 0.19 -5.62
N GLU A 50 5.20 -0.25 -6.55
CA GLU A 50 4.98 -0.04 -7.98
C GLU A 50 3.68 -0.69 -8.46
N ALA A 51 3.33 -1.87 -7.94
CA ALA A 51 2.09 -2.55 -8.29
C ALA A 51 0.86 -1.77 -7.79
N LEU A 52 0.90 -1.26 -6.55
CA LEU A 52 -0.16 -0.42 -5.98
C LEU A 52 -0.31 0.90 -6.76
N GLN A 53 0.81 1.57 -7.09
CA GLN A 53 0.80 2.79 -7.89
C GLN A 53 0.19 2.55 -9.28
N LYS A 54 0.51 1.43 -9.94
CA LYS A 54 -0.10 1.05 -11.23
C LYS A 54 -1.61 0.83 -11.14
N MET A 55 -2.14 0.55 -9.95
CA MET A 55 -3.58 0.45 -9.69
C MET A 55 -4.22 1.79 -9.30
N GLY A 56 -3.45 2.89 -9.22
CA GLY A 56 -3.94 4.16 -8.68
C GLY A 56 -4.22 4.08 -7.17
N ILE A 57 -3.40 3.34 -6.44
CA ILE A 57 -3.46 3.18 -4.98
C ILE A 57 -2.16 3.69 -4.37
N HIS A 58 -2.27 4.52 -3.33
CA HIS A 58 -1.13 5.03 -2.58
C HIS A 58 -0.60 3.97 -1.59
N ALA A 59 0.68 4.01 -1.26
CA ALA A 59 1.29 3.08 -0.30
C ALA A 59 1.70 3.80 1.00
N ALA A 60 1.22 3.32 2.14
CA ALA A 60 1.68 3.71 3.46
C ALA A 60 2.66 2.66 4.00
N VAL A 61 3.94 3.03 4.13
CA VAL A 61 5.02 2.11 4.52
C VAL A 61 5.60 2.51 5.88
N GLY A 62 5.50 1.61 6.86
CA GLY A 62 6.03 1.80 8.21
C GLY A 62 7.22 0.88 8.51
N MET A 63 6.94 -0.32 9.02
CA MET A 63 7.94 -1.27 9.52
C MET A 63 9.05 -1.63 8.53
N ALA A 64 8.76 -1.72 7.23
CA ALA A 64 9.78 -2.00 6.22
C ALA A 64 10.83 -0.87 6.12
N VAL A 65 10.45 0.37 6.42
CA VAL A 65 11.40 1.50 6.53
C VAL A 65 12.14 1.42 7.87
N TYR A 66 11.42 1.22 8.99
CA TYR A 66 12.04 1.17 10.32
C TYR A 66 13.06 0.05 10.50
N THR A 67 12.88 -1.06 9.79
CA THR A 67 13.82 -2.20 9.79
C THR A 67 14.91 -2.10 8.73
N GLY A 68 14.93 -1.01 7.94
CA GLY A 68 15.92 -0.80 6.86
C GLY A 68 15.73 -1.72 5.64
N ARG A 69 14.63 -2.47 5.55
CA ARG A 69 14.31 -3.32 4.40
C ARG A 69 14.02 -2.49 3.15
N LEU A 70 13.38 -1.34 3.33
CA LEU A 70 13.18 -0.33 2.30
C LEU A 70 13.89 0.95 2.73
N ASP A 71 14.78 1.43 1.88
CA ASP A 71 15.48 2.68 2.06
C ASP A 71 14.55 3.87 1.82
N LEU A 72 14.46 4.78 2.79
CA LEU A 72 13.58 5.96 2.74
C LEU A 72 13.99 6.96 1.65
N ALA A 73 15.29 7.16 1.42
CA ALA A 73 15.78 8.10 0.41
C ALA A 73 15.44 7.60 -1.00
N ARG A 74 15.54 6.29 -1.23
CA ARG A 74 15.09 5.65 -2.46
C ARG A 74 13.59 5.79 -2.63
N LEU A 75 12.79 5.55 -1.59
CA LEU A 75 11.33 5.73 -1.64
C LEU A 75 10.94 7.17 -2.02
N ALA A 76 11.62 8.16 -1.45
CA ALA A 76 11.38 9.58 -1.77
C ALA A 76 11.77 9.97 -3.21
N ALA A 77 12.63 9.18 -3.86
CA ALA A 77 13.05 9.38 -5.24
C ALA A 77 12.23 8.55 -6.25
N MET A 78 11.27 7.75 -5.79
CA MET A 78 10.38 6.99 -6.68
C MET A 78 9.42 7.93 -7.42
N PRO A 79 9.09 7.62 -8.69
CA PRO A 79 8.17 8.40 -9.50
C PRO A 79 6.71 8.29 -9.06
#